data_AF-A0A969GUD5-F1
#
_entry.id   AF-A0A969GUD5-F1
#
_cell.length_a   1.000
_cell.length_b   1.000
_cell.length_c   1.000
_cell.angle_alpha   90.00
_cell.angle_beta   90.00
_cell.angle_gamma   90.00
#
_symmetry.space_group_name_H-M   'P 1'
#
loop_
_entity.id
_entity.type
_entity.pdbx_description
1 polymer ?
#
loop_
_entity_poly.entity_id
_entity_poly.type
_entity_poly.pdbx_seq_one_letter_code
_entity_poly.pdbx_strand_id
1 'polypeptide(L)'
;MWEVKSALRSIQHPLQFGQTFQSSGAHFTYRVVGPCCRLFDREELPWPCCRLQWHGKEPSWRRVGRRFVVDLATQNSPSYSVEILGQEYFGEPIVLTLYPVKLPQPVKEWWHSRRMKDEG
;
A
#
# COMPACT_ATOMS: atom_id res chain seq x y z
N MET A 1 16.81 -14.36 23.89
CA MET A 1 16.50 -12.95 23.55
C MET A 1 17.60 -12.38 22.65
N TRP A 2 17.79 -12.91 21.44
CA TRP A 2 18.77 -12.38 20.49
C TRP A 2 18.40 -12.58 19.00
N GLU A 3 17.21 -13.07 18.68
CA GLU A 3 16.93 -13.60 17.33
C GLU A 3 15.69 -12.97 16.65
N VAL A 4 15.49 -11.66 16.85
CA VAL A 4 14.46 -10.89 16.11
C VAL A 4 15.06 -9.75 15.27
N LYS A 5 16.39 -9.56 15.32
CA LYS A 5 17.08 -8.45 14.62
C LYS A 5 17.64 -8.83 13.24
N SER A 6 17.47 -10.08 12.78
CA SER A 6 18.13 -10.57 11.55
C SER A 6 17.30 -10.44 10.26
N ALA A 7 15.98 -10.35 10.32
CA ALA A 7 15.14 -10.38 9.11
C ALA A 7 14.87 -9.00 8.46
N LEU A 8 15.29 -7.89 9.09
CA LEU A 8 15.14 -6.52 8.55
C LEU A 8 16.44 -5.99 7.92
N ARG A 9 17.42 -6.85 7.64
CA ARG A 9 18.65 -6.44 6.96
C ARG A 9 18.34 -6.24 5.47
N SER A 10 18.31 -4.96 5.09
CA SER A 10 18.17 -4.39 3.75
C SER A 10 16.90 -4.73 2.98
N ILE A 11 15.77 -4.08 3.31
CA ILE A 11 14.73 -3.93 2.30
C ILE A 11 15.21 -2.85 1.31
N GLN A 12 16.01 -3.27 0.34
CA GLN A 12 16.33 -2.48 -0.86
C GLN A 12 15.07 -2.47 -1.72
N HIS A 13 14.30 -1.38 -1.63
CA HIS A 13 13.18 -1.12 -2.53
C HIS A 13 13.69 -0.44 -3.82
N PRO A 14 12.95 -0.54 -4.94
CA PRO A 14 11.72 -1.31 -5.13
C PRO A 14 11.95 -2.83 -5.32
N LEU A 15 10.97 -3.65 -4.91
CA LEU A 15 10.97 -5.10 -5.15
C LEU A 15 10.71 -5.41 -6.63
N GLN A 16 11.32 -6.47 -7.13
CA GLN A 16 11.25 -6.87 -8.55
C GLN A 16 10.11 -7.86 -8.82
N PHE A 17 9.69 -7.95 -10.08
CA PHE A 17 8.77 -9.00 -10.54
C PHE A 17 9.31 -10.40 -10.22
N GLY A 18 8.44 -11.29 -9.76
CA GLY A 18 8.78 -12.67 -9.40
C GLY A 18 9.53 -12.81 -8.07
N GLN A 19 9.99 -11.71 -7.46
CA GLN A 19 10.66 -11.76 -6.16
C GLN A 19 9.70 -12.30 -5.09
N THR A 20 10.19 -13.20 -4.25
CA THR A 20 9.40 -13.79 -3.17
C THR A 20 9.78 -13.22 -1.81
N PHE A 21 8.79 -13.05 -0.93
CA PHE A 21 9.01 -12.64 0.45
C PHE A 21 7.94 -13.25 1.37
N GLN A 22 8.19 -13.29 2.67
CA GLN A 22 7.29 -13.90 3.64
C GLN A 22 6.50 -12.87 4.46
N SER A 23 5.31 -13.25 4.91
CA SER A 23 4.53 -12.47 5.87
C SER A 23 5.24 -12.36 7.22
N SER A 24 4.86 -11.36 8.02
CA SER A 24 5.25 -11.31 9.43
C SER A 24 4.71 -12.53 10.16
N GLY A 25 5.60 -13.39 10.64
CA GLY A 25 5.25 -14.70 11.23
C GLY A 25 5.40 -15.89 10.27
N ALA A 26 5.84 -15.68 9.03
CA ALA A 26 6.15 -16.72 8.04
C ALA A 26 4.98 -17.68 7.70
N HIS A 27 3.74 -17.23 7.91
CA HIS A 27 2.54 -18.02 7.58
C HIS A 27 2.23 -18.06 6.08
N PHE A 28 2.65 -17.04 5.34
CA PHE A 28 2.42 -16.91 3.92
C PHE A 28 3.72 -16.55 3.20
N THR A 29 3.89 -17.10 2.00
CA THR A 29 4.94 -16.69 1.06
C THR A 29 4.27 -16.02 -0.12
N TYR A 30 4.69 -14.80 -0.42
CA TYR A 30 4.16 -13.98 -1.48
C TYR A 30 5.14 -13.94 -2.65
N ARG A 31 4.61 -13.93 -3.88
CA ARG A 31 5.37 -13.63 -5.11
C ARG A 31 4.91 -12.30 -5.69
N VAL A 32 5.85 -11.40 -5.96
CA VAL A 32 5.55 -10.07 -6.51
C VAL A 32 5.13 -10.17 -7.97
N VAL A 33 3.93 -9.68 -8.28
CA VAL A 33 3.44 -9.46 -9.65
C VAL A 33 3.79 -8.06 -10.14
N GLY A 34 3.87 -7.07 -9.25
CA GLY A 34 4.39 -5.75 -9.59
C GLY A 34 4.04 -4.66 -8.58
N PRO A 35 4.70 -3.49 -8.66
CA PRO A 35 4.34 -2.32 -7.86
C PRO A 35 2.95 -1.80 -8.26
N CYS A 36 2.15 -1.39 -7.29
CA CYS A 36 0.82 -0.82 -7.57
C CYS A 36 0.45 0.31 -6.59
N CYS A 37 -0.47 1.15 -7.03
CA CYS A 37 -1.10 2.17 -6.21
C CYS A 37 -2.52 1.73 -5.88
N ARG A 38 -2.89 1.77 -4.59
CA ARG A 38 -4.25 1.44 -4.16
C ARG A 38 -5.12 2.69 -4.16
N LEU A 39 -6.24 2.61 -4.87
CA LEU A 39 -7.32 3.59 -4.81
C LEU A 39 -8.51 2.93 -4.12
N PHE A 40 -9.15 3.65 -3.21
CA PHE A 40 -10.44 3.28 -2.64
C PHE A 40 -11.53 4.03 -3.37
N ASP A 41 -12.57 3.33 -3.83
CA ASP A 41 -13.82 4.02 -4.15
C ASP A 41 -14.42 4.54 -2.84
N ARG A 42 -14.77 5.82 -2.81
CA ARG A 42 -15.40 6.47 -1.67
C ARG A 42 -16.68 5.73 -1.24
N GLU A 43 -17.37 5.08 -2.17
CA GLU A 43 -18.58 4.31 -1.91
C GLU A 43 -18.32 2.97 -1.20
N GLU A 44 -17.10 2.43 -1.30
CA GLU A 44 -16.67 1.16 -0.68
C GLU A 44 -16.03 1.35 0.70
N LEU A 45 -15.76 2.59 1.11
CA LEU A 45 -15.21 2.87 2.43
C LEU A 45 -16.26 2.59 3.53
N PRO A 46 -15.88 1.93 4.63
CA PRO A 46 -16.81 1.64 5.73
C PRO A 46 -17.35 2.95 6.32
N TRP A 47 -18.66 3.16 6.17
CA TRP A 47 -19.42 4.21 6.85
C TRP A 47 -19.24 4.11 8.38
N PRO A 48 -18.99 5.17 9.18
CA PRO A 48 -18.51 6.52 8.90
C PRO A 48 -17.04 6.70 9.34
N CYS A 49 -16.07 6.44 8.47
CA CYS A 49 -14.65 6.68 8.77
C CYS A 49 -14.25 8.16 8.92
N CYS A 50 -15.18 9.10 8.68
CA CYS A 50 -14.95 10.55 8.81
C CYS A 50 -15.05 11.09 10.24
N ARG A 51 -15.45 10.29 11.24
CA ARG A 51 -15.76 10.79 12.59
C ARG A 51 -14.60 10.74 13.59
N LEU A 52 -13.69 9.78 13.47
CA LEU A 52 -12.65 9.54 14.49
C LEU A 52 -11.29 10.17 14.16
N GLN A 53 -10.96 10.40 12.89
CA GLN A 53 -9.68 11.04 12.49
C GLN A 53 -9.80 12.56 12.25
N TRP A 54 -11.01 13.06 12.00
CA TRP A 54 -11.24 14.48 11.77
C TRP A 54 -11.72 15.06 13.09
N HIS A 55 -10.82 15.67 13.86
CA HIS A 55 -11.18 16.49 15.03
C HIS A 55 -11.97 17.75 14.60
N GLY A 56 -13.12 17.61 13.93
CA GLY A 56 -13.82 18.74 13.32
C GLY A 56 -15.17 18.42 12.66
N LYS A 57 -15.74 19.45 12.03
CA LYS A 57 -17.11 19.46 11.47
C LYS A 57 -17.21 18.51 10.28
N GLU A 58 -18.22 17.64 10.31
CA GLU A 58 -18.50 16.62 9.29
C GLU A 58 -18.55 17.25 7.89
N PRO A 59 -17.85 16.70 6.87
CA PRO A 59 -17.98 17.18 5.51
C PRO A 59 -19.44 17.03 5.11
N SER A 60 -20.10 18.12 4.69
CA SER A 60 -21.47 18.02 4.22
C SER A 60 -21.54 16.94 3.13
N TRP A 61 -22.56 16.09 3.18
CA TRP A 61 -22.82 15.03 2.19
C TRP A 61 -22.89 15.56 0.74
N ARG A 62 -22.90 16.90 0.57
CA ARG A 62 -22.82 17.65 -0.68
C ARG A 62 -21.39 17.99 -1.14
N ARG A 63 -20.32 17.59 -0.43
CA ARG A 63 -18.96 17.75 -0.96
C ARG A 63 -18.73 16.74 -2.08
N VAL A 64 -18.85 17.25 -3.30
CA VAL A 64 -18.40 16.66 -4.57
C VAL A 64 -16.87 16.50 -4.51
N GLY A 65 -16.40 15.54 -3.72
CA GLY A 65 -15.00 15.12 -3.68
C GLY A 65 -14.69 14.14 -4.81
N ARG A 66 -13.40 13.76 -4.95
CA ARG A 66 -12.99 12.73 -5.91
C ARG A 66 -13.61 11.37 -5.51
N ARG A 67 -14.16 10.65 -6.49
CA ARG A 67 -14.72 9.30 -6.30
C ARG A 67 -13.67 8.32 -5.80
N PHE A 68 -12.48 8.35 -6.40
CA PHE A 68 -11.36 7.53 -5.97
C PHE A 68 -10.42 8.31 -5.05
N VAL A 69 -10.15 7.74 -3.88
CA VAL A 69 -9.26 8.29 -2.86
C VAL A 69 -8.02 7.40 -2.79
N VAL A 70 -6.83 8.00 -2.90
CA VAL A 70 -5.58 7.25 -2.79
C VAL A 70 -5.40 6.75 -1.37
N ASP A 71 -4.96 5.50 -1.21
CA ASP A 71 -4.57 4.95 0.08
C ASP A 71 -3.40 5.75 0.67
N LEU A 72 -3.63 6.43 1.80
CA LEU A 72 -2.61 7.25 2.46
C LEU A 72 -1.41 6.43 2.93
N ALA A 73 -1.55 5.12 3.14
CA ALA A 73 -0.44 4.24 3.48
C ALA A 73 0.62 4.19 2.37
N THR A 74 0.17 4.28 1.11
CA THR A 74 1.03 4.24 -0.09
C THR A 74 1.94 5.47 -0.21
N GLN A 75 1.65 6.56 0.52
CA GLN A 75 2.50 7.75 0.55
C GLN A 75 3.86 7.50 1.21
N ASN A 76 3.91 6.56 2.16
CA ASN A 76 5.10 6.33 2.97
C ASN A 76 5.66 4.92 2.82
N SER A 77 4.86 3.98 2.33
CA SER A 77 5.20 2.56 2.26
C SER A 77 4.81 2.02 0.89
N PRO A 78 5.59 1.12 0.29
CA PRO A 78 5.27 0.58 -1.02
C PRO A 78 4.13 -0.44 -0.95
N SER A 79 3.36 -0.54 -2.02
CA SER A 79 2.30 -1.54 -2.21
C SER A 79 2.54 -2.36 -3.47
N TYR A 80 2.35 -3.66 -3.38
CA TYR A 80 2.56 -4.58 -4.49
C TYR A 80 1.31 -5.41 -4.73
N SER A 81 1.03 -5.69 -6.00
CA SER A 81 0.19 -6.82 -6.36
C SER A 81 1.02 -8.09 -6.17
N VAL A 82 0.49 -9.05 -5.41
CA VAL A 82 1.19 -10.28 -5.05
C VAL A 82 0.27 -11.49 -5.16
N GLU A 83 0.87 -12.62 -5.49
CA GLU A 83 0.25 -13.94 -5.40
C GLU A 83 0.67 -14.63 -4.10
N ILE A 84 -0.22 -15.40 -3.50
CA ILE A 84 0.12 -16.26 -2.36
C ILE A 84 0.55 -17.62 -2.90
N LEU A 85 1.82 -17.96 -2.71
CA LEU A 85 2.36 -19.25 -3.14
C LEU A 85 1.77 -20.38 -2.28
N GLY A 86 1.41 -21.48 -2.92
CA GLY A 86 0.69 -22.61 -2.32
C GLY A 86 -0.81 -22.41 -2.17
N GLN A 87 -1.34 -21.25 -2.56
CA GLN A 87 -2.77 -20.97 -2.61
C GLN A 87 -3.20 -20.43 -3.98
N GLU A 88 -2.44 -20.76 -5.04
CA GLU A 88 -2.65 -20.25 -6.40
C GLU A 88 -4.05 -20.61 -6.95
N TYR A 89 -4.64 -21.70 -6.47
CA TYR A 89 -5.99 -22.14 -6.87
C TYR A 89 -7.10 -21.24 -6.32
N PHE A 90 -6.85 -20.44 -5.26
CA PHE A 90 -7.87 -19.67 -4.56
C PHE A 90 -8.10 -18.25 -5.10
N GLY A 91 -7.42 -17.84 -6.17
CA GLY A 91 -7.89 -16.73 -7.00
C GLY A 91 -6.86 -15.65 -7.31
N GLU A 92 -7.41 -14.45 -7.54
CA GLU A 92 -6.74 -13.27 -8.09
C GLU A 92 -5.62 -12.73 -7.18
N PRO A 93 -4.58 -12.10 -7.77
CA PRO A 93 -3.55 -11.40 -7.00
C PRO A 93 -4.15 -10.41 -6.00
N ILE A 94 -3.57 -10.33 -4.81
CA ILE A 94 -3.98 -9.40 -3.76
C ILE A 94 -3.03 -8.21 -3.67
N VAL A 95 -3.51 -7.09 -3.15
CA VAL A 95 -2.68 -5.92 -2.89
C VAL A 95 -2.14 -5.97 -1.47
N LEU A 96 -0.82 -5.93 -1.32
CA LEU A 96 -0.13 -5.93 -0.04
C LEU A 96 0.72 -4.66 0.13
N THR A 97 0.45 -3.92 1.21
CA THR A 97 1.23 -2.73 1.60
C THR A 97 2.27 -3.12 2.66
N LEU A 98 3.55 -2.87 2.37
CA LEU A 98 4.65 -3.20 3.28
C LEU A 98 4.87 -2.10 4.32
N TYR A 99 3.97 -1.98 5.31
CA TYR A 99 4.03 -0.94 6.36
C TYR A 99 5.38 -0.78 7.09
N PRO A 100 6.16 -1.85 7.35
CA PRO A 100 7.48 -1.73 7.96
C PRO A 100 8.53 -1.04 7.06
N VAL A 101 8.29 -0.99 5.75
CA VAL A 101 9.19 -0.38 4.77
C VAL A 101 8.82 1.07 4.58
N LYS A 102 9.71 1.98 4.97
CA LYS A 102 9.55 3.40 4.68
C LYS A 102 10.36 3.78 3.46
N LEU A 103 9.66 4.31 2.44
CA LEU A 103 10.31 4.79 1.23
C LEU A 103 11.09 6.09 1.53
N PRO A 104 12.30 6.29 1.00
CA PRO A 104 13.01 7.54 1.06
C PRO A 104 12.32 8.57 0.14
N GLN A 105 12.56 9.85 0.43
CA GLN A 105 11.84 10.96 -0.22
C GLN A 105 11.83 10.90 -1.76
N PRO A 106 12.94 10.63 -2.46
CA PRO A 106 12.93 10.57 -3.93
C PRO A 106 12.04 9.43 -4.47
N VAL A 107 11.99 8.31 -3.76
CA VAL A 107 11.18 7.15 -4.15
C VAL A 107 9.71 7.39 -3.83
N LYS A 108 9.38 8.10 -2.74
CA LYS A 108 7.99 8.50 -2.45
C LYS A 108 7.39 9.35 -3.56
N GLU A 109 8.17 10.24 -4.16
CA GLU A 109 7.70 11.13 -5.23
C GLU A 109 7.40 10.37 -6.51
N TRP A 110 8.24 9.37 -6.85
CA TRP A 110 7.95 8.45 -7.94
C TRP A 110 6.75 7.53 -7.65
N TRP A 111 6.68 7.00 -6.42
CA TRP A 111 5.65 6.03 -5.99
C TRP A 111 4.27 6.66 -5.82
N HIS A 112 4.24 7.88 -5.32
CA HIS A 112 3.04 8.64 -5.03
C HIS A 112 3.25 10.10 -5.45
N SER A 113 3.11 10.37 -6.75
CA SER A 113 3.11 11.74 -7.24
C SER A 113 1.72 12.38 -7.09
N ARG A 114 1.66 13.54 -6.43
CA ARG A 114 0.45 14.38 -6.38
C ARG A 114 0.29 15.27 -7.61
N ARG A 115 1.29 15.33 -8.50
CA ARG A 115 1.33 16.23 -9.65
C ARG A 115 1.77 15.45 -10.89
N MET A 116 0.96 15.47 -11.95
CA MET A 116 1.55 15.57 -13.28
C MET A 116 2.26 16.94 -13.27
N LYS A 117 3.59 16.95 -13.44
CA LYS A 117 4.21 18.18 -13.91
C LYS A 117 3.71 18.32 -15.35
N ASP A 118 2.77 19.21 -15.59
CA ASP A 118 2.66 19.82 -16.91
C ASP A 118 4.02 20.46 -17.16
N GLU A 119 4.82 19.83 -18.02
CA GLU A 119 5.85 20.58 -18.72
C GLU A 119 5.08 21.46 -19.71
N GLY A 120 5.17 22.78 -19.49
CA GLY A 120 4.40 23.79 -20.22
C GLY A 120 4.74 23.88 -21.69
#